data_AF-A0A959FEG8-F1
#
_entry.id   AF-A0A959FEG8-F1
#
_cell.length_a   1.000
_cell.length_b   1.000
_cell.length_c   1.000
_cell.angle_alpha   90.00
_cell.angle_beta   90.00
_cell.angle_gamma   90.00
#
_symmetry.space_group_name_H-M   'P 1'
#
loop_
_entity.id
_entity.type
_entity.pdbx_description
1 polymer ?
#
loop_
_entity_poly.entity_id
_entity_poly.type
_entity_poly.pdbx_seq_one_letter_code
_entity_poly.pdbx_strand_id
1 'polypeptide(L)' 'RDRQIIARGADEIDLVRSGLEETMIHAYNEIREIWKQKKRVHDLRTAAFISAINKISSDYMTLGIFP' A
#
# COMPACT_ATOMS: atom_id res chain seq x y z
N ARG A 1 12.65 -29.17 1.65
CA ARG A 1 12.07 -28.88 0.33
C ARG A 1 12.29 -27.40 -0.02
N ASP A 2 12.11 -26.50 0.94
CA ASP A 2 12.31 -25.04 0.77
C ASP A 2 13.74 -24.61 0.40
N ARG A 3 14.77 -25.33 0.86
CA ARG A 3 16.18 -24.97 0.55
C ARG A 3 16.57 -25.11 -0.91
N GLN A 4 15.92 -25.98 -1.69
CA GLN A 4 16.22 -26.12 -3.13
C GLN A 4 15.58 -25.00 -3.95
N ILE A 5 14.47 -24.44 -3.48
CA ILE A 5 13.77 -23.30 -4.11
C ILE A 5 14.58 -22.01 -3.90
N ILE A 6 15.29 -21.86 -2.78
CA ILE A 6 16.15 -20.69 -2.53
C ILE A 6 17.43 -20.71 -3.40
N ALA A 7 17.89 -21.88 -3.82
CA ALA A 7 19.14 -22.05 -4.56
C ALA A 7 19.02 -21.74 -6.08
N ARG A 8 17.81 -21.77 -6.63
CA ARG A 8 17.48 -21.18 -7.94
C ARG A 8 16.76 -19.87 -7.65
N GLY A 9 17.14 -18.76 -8.29
CA GLY A 9 16.41 -17.50 -8.10
C GLY A 9 14.91 -17.67 -8.34
N ALA A 10 14.09 -16.83 -7.70
CA ALA A 10 12.63 -16.87 -7.87
C ALA A 10 12.24 -16.71 -9.35
N ASP A 11 11.32 -17.56 -9.82
CA ASP A 11 10.74 -17.40 -11.16
C ASP A 11 9.90 -16.11 -11.21
N GLU A 12 9.66 -15.56 -12.41
CA GLU A 12 8.88 -14.32 -12.61
C GLU A 12 7.53 -14.37 -11.86
N ILE A 13 6.87 -15.53 -11.88
CA ILE A 13 5.57 -15.72 -11.22
C ILE A 13 5.65 -15.58 -9.70
N ASP A 14 6.75 -16.00 -9.10
CA ASP A 14 6.96 -15.89 -7.65
C ASP A 14 7.25 -14.44 -7.27
N LEU A 15 8.02 -13.72 -8.09
CA LEU A 15 8.27 -12.30 -7.92
C LEU A 15 6.97 -11.47 -8.03
N VAL A 16 6.15 -11.74 -9.05
CA VAL A 16 4.87 -11.06 -9.24
C VAL A 16 3.92 -11.31 -8.05
N ARG A 17 3.82 -12.57 -7.60
CA ARG A 17 2.97 -12.92 -6.45
C ARG A 17 3.47 -12.26 -5.16
N SER A 18 4.77 -12.31 -4.90
CA SER A 18 5.38 -11.68 -3.73
C SER A 18 5.17 -10.16 -3.74
N GLY A 19 5.38 -9.50 -4.88
CA GLY A 19 5.17 -8.06 -5.01
C GLY A 19 3.71 -7.66 -4.83
N LEU A 20 2.77 -8.45 -5.37
CA LEU A 20 1.34 -8.24 -5.17
C LEU A 20 0.95 -8.42 -3.69
N GLU A 21 1.42 -9.49 -3.05
CA GLU A 21 1.14 -9.76 -1.64
C GLU A 21 1.63 -8.62 -0.76
N GLU A 22 2.89 -8.21 -0.92
CA GLU A 22 3.49 -7.10 -0.18
C GLU A 22 2.71 -5.80 -0.38
N THR A 23 2.44 -5.43 -1.64
CA THR A 23 1.70 -4.19 -1.97
C THR A 23 0.31 -4.18 -1.34
N MET A 24 -0.41 -5.31 -1.41
CA MET A 24 -1.76 -5.43 -0.87
C MET A 24 -1.79 -5.39 0.66
N ILE A 25 -0.81 -6.03 1.33
CA ILE A 25 -0.67 -5.99 2.79
C ILE A 25 -0.39 -4.55 3.25
N HIS A 26 0.55 -3.86 2.62
CA HIS A 26 0.87 -2.47 2.98
C HIS A 26 -0.30 -1.53 2.73
N ALA A 27 -0.96 -1.63 1.57
CA ALA A 27 -2.12 -0.80 1.24
C ALA A 27 -3.27 -1.02 2.25
N TYR A 28 -3.57 -2.26 2.60
CA TYR A 28 -4.63 -2.55 3.58
C TYR A 28 -4.29 -2.01 4.96
N ASN A 29 -3.06 -2.19 5.43
CA ASN A 29 -2.63 -1.69 6.74
C ASN A 29 -2.77 -0.16 6.80
N GLU A 30 -2.32 0.56 5.77
CA GLU A 30 -2.47 2.01 5.71
C GLU A 30 -3.94 2.45 5.78
N ILE A 31 -4.82 1.84 4.98
CA ILE A 31 -6.26 2.14 4.97
C ILE A 31 -6.88 1.86 6.34
N ARG A 32 -6.53 0.72 6.94
CA ARG A 32 -7.04 0.30 8.25
C ARG A 32 -6.60 1.24 9.36
N GLU A 33 -5.36 1.72 9.34
CA GLU A 33 -4.87 2.67 10.34
C GLU A 33 -5.60 4.02 10.23
N ILE A 34 -5.84 4.53 9.03
CA ILE A 34 -6.66 5.73 8.82
C ILE A 34 -8.07 5.54 9.37
N TRP A 35 -8.70 4.40 9.06
CA TRP A 35 -10.04 4.07 9.54
C TRP A 35 -10.09 4.02 11.07
N LYS A 36 -9.08 3.42 11.71
CA LYS A 36 -8.99 3.35 13.18
C LYS A 36 -8.73 4.69 13.85
N GLN A 37 -7.89 5.54 13.25
CA GLN A 37 -7.49 6.82 13.84
C GLN A 37 -8.59 7.88 13.69
N LYS A 38 -9.34 7.88 12.59
CA LYS A 38 -10.34 8.91 12.30
C LYS A 38 -11.75 8.46 12.69
N LYS A 39 -12.20 8.84 13.89
CA LYS A 39 -13.54 8.52 14.44
C LYS A 39 -14.74 8.91 13.55
N ARG A 40 -14.56 9.85 12.61
CA ARG A 40 -15.61 10.29 11.65
C ARG A 40 -15.65 9.46 10.37
N VAL A 41 -14.73 8.51 10.21
CA VAL A 41 -14.64 7.63 9.05
C VAL A 41 -15.26 6.29 9.43
N HIS A 42 -16.39 5.95 8.81
CA HIS A 42 -17.18 4.78 9.22
C HIS A 42 -16.92 3.55 8.35
N ASP A 43 -16.26 3.70 7.21
CA ASP A 43 -15.96 2.60 6.30
C ASP A 43 -14.54 2.68 5.70
N LEU A 44 -14.06 1.55 5.19
CA LEU A 44 -12.73 1.44 4.59
C LEU A 44 -12.62 2.15 3.24
N ARG A 45 -13.74 2.35 2.52
CA ARG A 45 -13.73 3.04 1.23
C ARG A 45 -13.36 4.51 1.42
N THR A 46 -13.99 5.20 2.36
CA THR A 46 -13.65 6.58 2.72
C THR A 46 -12.22 6.67 3.26
N ALA A 47 -11.79 5.71 4.08
CA ALA A 47 -10.39 5.67 4.55
C ALA A 47 -9.39 5.54 3.39
N ALA A 48 -9.71 4.73 2.38
CA ALA A 48 -8.90 4.60 1.17
C ALA A 48 -8.83 5.88 0.34
N PHE A 49 -9.96 6.61 0.20
CA PHE A 49 -9.94 7.93 -0.44
C PHE A 49 -9.08 8.94 0.32
N ILE A 50 -9.11 8.92 1.65
CA ILE A 50 -8.24 9.78 2.47
C ILE A 50 -6.77 9.45 2.24
N SER A 51 -6.39 8.16 2.20
CA SER A 51 -5.02 7.73 1.84
C SER A 51 -4.61 8.29 0.47
N ALA A 52 -5.46 8.12 -0.55
CA ALA A 52 -5.17 8.59 -1.90
C ALA A 52 -5.00 10.12 -1.96
N ILE A 53 -5.89 10.88 -1.32
CA ILE A 53 -5.82 12.35 -1.28
C ILE A 53 -4.54 12.81 -0.56
N ASN A 54 -4.18 12.19 0.56
CA ASN A 54 -2.96 12.52 1.28
C ASN A 54 -1.70 12.31 0.41
N LYS A 55 -1.64 11.20 -0.34
CA LYS A 55 -0.52 10.91 -1.26
C LYS A 55 -0.42 11.96 -2.36
N ILE A 56 -1.53 12.24 -3.05
CA ILE A 56 -1.58 13.27 -4.10
C ILE A 56 -1.20 14.64 -3.53
N SER A 57 -1.73 15.00 -2.36
CA SER A 57 -1.39 16.26 -1.69
C SER A 57 0.11 16.37 -1.40
N SER A 58 0.73 15.28 -0.92
CA SER A 58 2.17 15.25 -0.68
C SER A 58 2.96 15.47 -1.97
N ASP A 59 2.59 14.79 -3.06
CA ASP A 59 3.26 14.93 -4.35
C ASP A 59 3.15 16.36 -4.88
N TYR A 60 1.96 16.96 -4.80
CA TYR A 60 1.73 18.36 -5.20
C TYR A 60 2.56 19.36 -4.38
N MET A 61 2.70 19.13 -3.07
CA MET A 61 3.55 19.94 -2.19
C MET A 61 5.03 19.77 -2.54
N THR A 62 5.50 18.54 -2.76
CA THR A 62 6.88 18.25 -3.14
C THR A 62 7.25 18.84 -4.50
N LEU A 63 6.30 18.87 -5.45
CA LEU A 63 6.48 19.47 -6.76
C LEU A 63 6.37 21.00 -6.77
N GLY A 64 5.99 21.64 -5.65
CA GLY A 64 5.79 23.09 -5.56
C GLY A 64 4.63 23.62 -6.41
N ILE A 65 3.67 22.76 -6.77
CA ILE A 65 2.48 23.12 -7.55
C ILE A 65 1.39 23.71 -6.63
N PHE A 66 1.39 23.32 -5.36
CA PHE A 66 0.46 23.83 -4.35
C PHE A 66 0.97 25.14 -3.74
N PRO A 67 0.09 26.13 -3.48
CA PRO A 67 0.46 27.43 -2.93
C PRO A 67 1.19 27.37 -1.59
#